data_AF-A0A6N2WR39-F1
#
_entry.id   AF-A0A6N2WR39-F1
#
_cell.length_a   1.000
_cell.length_b   1.000
_cell.length_c   1.000
_cell.angle_alpha   90.00
_cell.angle_beta   90.00
_cell.angle_gamma   90.00
#
_symmetry.space_group_name_H-M   'P 1'
#
loop_
_entity.id
_entity.type
_entity.pdbx_description
1 polymer ?
#
loop_
_entity_poly.entity_id
_entity_poly.type
_entity_poly.pdbx_seq_one_letter_code
_entity_poly.pdbx_strand_id
1 'polypeptide(L)'
;MASEAVNNYITKRYERWLDYSLYHCGLAGISDEATDVLNEVICSLLQKRSKLLDKLLDTKKNGYTELDFFVLKMIKLNASSPTSQYRSRYKPLPVDDNVDYSRLDIEDISDDSEDRNAEILEKLHLVREIYENLDLGDLAARVFEFHFFQDGNFSEWKGPETLKQLYEIYNGVQELIKKRLKGESLF
;
A
#
# COMPACT_ATOMS: atom_id res chain seq x y z
N MET A 1 5.03 13.48 22.41
CA MET A 1 6.05 12.48 22.78
C MET A 1 6.05 12.32 24.29
N ALA A 2 6.26 11.09 24.80
CA ALA A 2 6.30 10.83 26.24
C ALA A 2 7.53 11.50 26.89
N SER A 3 7.47 11.73 28.19
CA SER A 3 8.58 12.31 28.94
C SER A 3 9.78 11.34 29.00
N GLU A 4 10.98 11.88 29.15
CA GLU A 4 12.21 11.09 29.27
C GLU A 4 12.17 10.13 30.48
N ALA A 5 11.52 10.55 31.56
CA ALA A 5 11.30 9.72 32.75
C ALA A 5 10.45 8.48 32.45
N VAL A 6 9.37 8.62 31.66
CA VAL A 6 8.51 7.51 31.26
C VAL A 6 9.26 6.55 30.33
N ASN A 7 10.01 7.06 29.37
CA ASN A 7 10.81 6.21 28.47
C ASN A 7 11.85 5.39 29.24
N ASN A 8 12.60 6.03 30.14
CA ASN A 8 13.59 5.36 30.99
C ASN A 8 12.96 4.30 31.90
N TYR A 9 11.73 4.54 32.38
CA TYR A 9 11.00 3.57 33.18
C TYR A 9 10.58 2.35 32.34
N ILE A 10 10.04 2.58 31.15
CA ILE A 10 9.62 1.52 30.21
C ILE A 10 10.83 0.64 29.86
N THR A 11 11.97 1.23 29.49
CA THR A 11 13.18 0.45 29.15
C THR A 11 13.63 -0.45 30.29
N LYS A 12 13.59 0.02 31.54
CA LYS A 12 13.98 -0.78 32.72
C LYS A 12 12.98 -1.90 33.06
N ARG A 13 11.70 -1.73 32.74
CA ARG A 13 10.64 -2.69 33.06
C ARG A 13 10.30 -3.63 31.91
N TYR A 14 10.80 -3.35 30.71
CA TYR A 14 10.45 -4.04 29.47
C TYR A 14 10.60 -5.56 29.59
N GLU A 15 11.76 -6.06 30.00
CA GLU A 15 12.02 -7.50 30.13
C GLU A 15 11.01 -8.18 31.06
N ARG A 16 10.69 -7.55 32.19
CA ARG A 16 9.74 -8.10 33.15
C ARG A 16 8.30 -8.09 32.65
N TRP A 17 7.93 -7.12 31.83
CA TRP A 17 6.63 -7.13 31.15
C TRP A 17 6.60 -8.15 30.01
N LEU A 18 7.73 -8.41 29.36
CA LEU A 18 7.86 -9.43 28.34
C LEU A 18 7.68 -10.84 28.92
N ASP A 19 8.28 -11.14 30.07
CA ASP A 19 8.03 -12.41 30.79
C ASP A 19 6.54 -12.62 31.06
N TYR A 20 5.84 -11.56 31.46
CA TYR A 20 4.40 -11.61 31.70
C TYR A 20 3.61 -11.80 30.40
N SER A 21 4.05 -11.17 29.31
CA SER A 21 3.47 -11.35 27.98
C SER A 21 3.63 -12.80 27.50
N LEU A 22 4.83 -13.36 27.61
CA LEU A 22 5.13 -14.75 27.26
C LEU A 22 4.23 -15.73 28.01
N TYR A 23 4.04 -15.53 29.31
CA TYR A 23 3.16 -16.37 30.12
C TYR A 23 1.70 -16.35 29.61
N HIS A 24 1.11 -15.16 29.40
CA HIS A 24 -0.29 -15.07 28.96
C HIS A 24 -0.49 -15.45 27.49
N CYS A 25 0.48 -15.16 26.63
CA CYS A 25 0.45 -15.56 25.23
C CYS A 25 0.59 -17.08 25.09
N GLY A 26 1.42 -17.71 25.91
CA GLY A 26 1.52 -19.17 25.98
C GLY A 26 0.23 -19.85 26.43
N LEU A 27 -0.45 -19.31 27.44
CA LEU A 27 -1.79 -19.79 27.84
C LEU A 27 -2.84 -19.65 26.73
N ALA A 28 -2.66 -18.67 25.84
CA ALA A 28 -3.62 -18.35 24.78
C ALA A 28 -3.22 -18.94 23.41
N GLY A 29 -2.21 -19.81 23.37
CA GLY A 29 -1.75 -20.52 22.17
C GLY A 29 -1.04 -19.65 21.13
N ILE A 30 -0.55 -18.46 21.53
CA ILE A 30 0.11 -17.48 20.65
C ILE A 30 1.49 -17.09 21.20
N SER A 31 2.26 -18.05 21.71
CA SER A 31 3.56 -17.82 22.36
C SER A 31 4.52 -16.97 21.52
N ASP A 32 4.51 -17.20 20.20
CA ASP A 32 5.41 -16.55 19.25
C ASP A 32 5.11 -15.05 19.07
N GLU A 33 3.91 -14.62 19.47
CA GLU A 33 3.41 -13.25 19.34
C GLU A 33 3.64 -12.40 20.60
N ALA A 34 4.28 -12.95 21.64
CA ALA A 34 4.39 -12.29 22.94
C ALA A 34 5.11 -10.94 22.90
N THR A 35 6.14 -10.81 22.04
CA THR A 35 6.86 -9.55 21.80
C THR A 35 5.97 -8.52 21.13
N ASP A 36 5.19 -8.94 20.15
CA ASP A 36 4.32 -8.05 19.35
C ASP A 36 3.15 -7.54 20.19
N VAL A 37 2.55 -8.41 21.01
CA VAL A 37 1.52 -8.03 21.99
C VAL A 37 2.05 -6.96 22.94
N LEU A 38 3.26 -7.12 23.48
CA LEU A 38 3.86 -6.14 24.38
C LEU A 38 4.13 -4.82 23.67
N ASN A 39 4.73 -4.87 22.49
CA ASN A 39 5.07 -3.68 21.71
C ASN A 39 3.82 -2.88 21.33
N GLU A 40 2.73 -3.54 20.92
CA GLU A 40 1.47 -2.88 20.60
C GLU A 40 0.86 -2.19 21.84
N VAL A 41 0.96 -2.80 23.01
CA VAL A 41 0.52 -2.21 24.29
C VAL A 41 1.35 -0.96 24.62
N ILE A 42 2.67 -1.01 24.44
CA ILE A 42 3.58 0.12 24.69
C ILE A 42 3.30 1.24 23.68
N CYS A 43 3.16 0.93 22.40
CA CYS A 43 2.81 1.90 21.36
C CYS A 43 1.48 2.60 21.70
N SER A 44 0.46 1.83 22.08
CA SER A 44 -0.85 2.36 22.49
C SER A 44 -0.77 3.21 23.76
N LEU A 45 0.15 2.89 24.68
CA LEU A 45 0.42 3.68 25.88
C LEU A 45 1.07 5.02 25.52
N LEU A 46 2.11 5.01 24.67
CA LEU A 46 2.86 6.20 24.27
C LEU A 46 2.04 7.19 23.42
N GLN A 47 0.96 6.72 22.79
CA GLN A 47 -0.02 7.58 22.10
C GLN A 47 -0.92 8.38 23.05
N LYS A 48 -0.97 8.03 24.36
CA LYS A 48 -1.76 8.79 25.35
C LYS A 48 -1.09 10.12 25.69
N ARG A 49 -1.88 11.04 26.26
CA ARG A 49 -1.42 12.37 26.68
C ARG A 49 -0.29 12.24 27.72
N SER A 50 0.82 12.96 27.54
CA SER A 50 2.00 12.90 28.41
C SER A 50 1.69 13.14 29.89
N LYS A 51 0.88 14.15 30.21
CA LYS A 51 0.45 14.47 31.59
C LYS A 51 -0.22 13.30 32.32
N LEU A 52 -0.90 12.41 31.59
CA LEU A 52 -1.55 11.23 32.16
C LEU A 52 -0.53 10.12 32.43
N LEU A 53 0.48 9.98 31.57
CA LEU A 53 1.57 9.02 31.76
C LEU A 53 2.44 9.38 32.97
N ASP A 54 2.78 10.66 33.12
CA ASP A 54 3.53 11.16 34.28
C ASP A 54 2.75 10.91 35.58
N LYS A 55 1.43 11.17 35.58
CA LYS A 55 0.56 10.89 36.73
C LYS A 55 0.54 9.40 37.09
N LEU A 56 0.49 8.50 36.10
CA LEU A 56 0.50 7.04 36.31
C LEU A 56 1.86 6.51 36.80
N LEU A 57 2.94 7.23 36.47
CA LEU A 57 4.29 6.93 36.95
C LEU A 57 4.46 7.35 38.42
N ASP A 58 3.88 8.50 38.78
CA ASP A 58 3.96 9.05 40.14
C ASP A 58 3.07 8.31 41.15
N THR A 59 1.94 7.76 40.70
CA THR A 59 1.06 6.96 41.57
C THR A 59 1.62 5.56 41.78
N LYS A 60 2.19 5.34 42.99
CA LYS A 60 2.75 4.05 43.41
C LYS A 60 1.84 3.36 44.42
N LYS A 61 1.63 2.05 44.23
CA LYS A 61 0.99 1.16 45.19
C LYS A 61 1.87 -0.08 45.38
N ASN A 62 2.30 -0.33 46.62
CA ASN A 62 3.09 -1.51 47.00
C ASN A 62 4.32 -1.79 46.11
N GLY A 63 5.07 -0.74 45.77
CA GLY A 63 6.32 -0.87 44.98
C GLY A 63 6.14 -0.99 43.46
N TYR A 64 4.90 -1.04 42.96
CA TYR A 64 4.56 -0.99 41.54
C TYR A 64 3.86 0.33 41.21
N THR A 65 4.05 0.81 39.98
CA THR A 65 3.37 2.03 39.49
C THR A 65 2.02 1.66 38.89
N GLU A 66 1.06 2.58 38.86
CA GLU A 66 -0.19 2.36 38.13
C GLU A 66 0.03 2.14 36.63
N LEU A 67 1.16 2.64 36.11
CA LEU A 67 1.65 2.33 34.77
C LEU A 67 1.91 0.83 34.58
N ASP A 68 2.57 0.16 35.55
CA ASP A 68 2.77 -1.30 35.52
C ASP A 68 1.42 -2.03 35.47
N PHE A 69 0.48 -1.65 36.34
CA PHE A 69 -0.85 -2.28 36.37
C PHE A 69 -1.61 -2.11 35.06
N PHE A 70 -1.50 -0.93 34.43
CA PHE A 70 -2.12 -0.67 33.14
C PHE A 70 -1.54 -1.58 32.05
N VAL A 71 -0.21 -1.67 31.97
CA VAL A 71 0.48 -2.49 30.97
C VAL A 71 0.13 -3.97 31.16
N LEU A 72 0.26 -4.50 32.39
CA LEU A 72 -0.08 -5.88 32.69
C LEU A 72 -1.54 -6.22 32.37
N LYS A 73 -2.47 -5.32 32.70
CA LYS A 73 -3.90 -5.51 32.38
C LYS A 73 -4.14 -5.53 30.88
N MET A 74 -3.45 -4.66 30.11
CA MET A 74 -3.59 -4.60 28.65
C MET A 74 -2.97 -5.81 27.96
N ILE A 75 -1.82 -6.29 28.42
CA ILE A 75 -1.21 -7.54 27.94
C ILE A 75 -2.19 -8.70 28.10
N LYS A 76 -2.74 -8.86 29.31
CA LYS A 76 -3.72 -9.93 29.57
C LYS A 76 -4.94 -9.81 28.66
N LEU A 77 -5.48 -8.60 28.48
CA LEU A 77 -6.65 -8.36 27.62
C LEU A 77 -6.36 -8.71 26.14
N ASN A 78 -5.20 -8.31 25.62
CA ASN A 78 -4.80 -8.58 24.24
C ASN A 78 -4.50 -10.05 24.00
N ALA A 79 -3.91 -10.75 24.98
CA ALA A 79 -3.65 -12.18 24.87
C ALA A 79 -4.95 -13.00 24.94
N SER A 80 -5.85 -12.72 25.90
CA SER A 80 -6.99 -13.59 26.19
C SER A 80 -8.28 -13.25 25.44
N SER A 81 -8.50 -11.98 25.06
CA SER A 81 -9.78 -11.58 24.46
C SER A 81 -9.75 -11.72 22.94
N PRO A 82 -10.71 -12.47 22.33
CA PRO A 82 -10.81 -12.59 20.88
C PRO A 82 -11.21 -11.29 20.18
N THR A 83 -11.85 -10.36 20.91
CA THR A 83 -12.23 -9.02 20.41
C THR A 83 -11.22 -7.94 20.77
N SER A 84 -10.06 -8.31 21.31
CA SER A 84 -9.01 -7.34 21.62
C SER A 84 -8.48 -6.66 20.36
N GLN A 85 -7.92 -5.46 20.52
CA GLN A 85 -7.39 -4.69 19.40
C GLN A 85 -6.28 -5.46 18.67
N TYR A 86 -5.42 -6.15 19.42
CA TYR A 86 -4.36 -6.96 18.86
C TYR A 86 -4.93 -8.14 18.05
N ARG A 87 -5.77 -9.02 18.66
CA ARG A 87 -6.35 -10.16 17.93
C ARG A 87 -7.27 -9.78 16.78
N SER A 88 -7.91 -8.61 16.84
CA SER A 88 -8.74 -8.13 15.73
C SER A 88 -7.91 -7.66 14.53
N ARG A 89 -6.69 -7.14 14.76
CA ARG A 89 -5.78 -6.67 13.71
C ARG A 89 -4.96 -7.79 13.11
N TYR A 90 -4.49 -8.71 13.96
CA TYR A 90 -3.61 -9.81 13.59
C TYR A 90 -4.37 -11.13 13.58
N LYS A 91 -5.54 -11.16 12.94
CA LYS A 91 -6.26 -12.44 12.77
C LYS A 91 -5.40 -13.36 11.90
N PRO A 92 -5.09 -14.58 12.36
CA PRO A 92 -4.48 -15.55 11.47
C PRO A 92 -5.45 -15.76 10.30
N LEU A 93 -4.90 -15.80 9.09
CA LEU A 93 -5.66 -16.28 7.94
C LEU A 93 -6.17 -17.68 8.29
N PRO A 94 -7.39 -18.06 7.86
CA PRO A 94 -7.82 -19.44 7.99
C PRO A 94 -6.85 -20.31 7.20
N VAL A 95 -5.92 -20.94 7.90
CA VAL A 95 -5.06 -22.00 7.36
C VAL A 95 -5.90 -23.26 7.47
N ASP A 96 -6.20 -23.88 6.34
CA ASP A 96 -6.78 -25.21 6.34
C ASP A 96 -5.66 -26.18 6.74
N ASP A 97 -5.70 -26.66 7.99
CA ASP A 97 -4.73 -27.60 8.56
C ASP A 97 -4.62 -28.92 7.75
N ASN A 98 -5.54 -29.19 6.83
CA ASN A 98 -5.48 -30.34 5.92
C ASN A 98 -4.71 -30.08 4.61
N VAL A 99 -4.23 -28.86 4.35
CA VAL A 99 -3.50 -28.54 3.12
C VAL A 99 -2.00 -28.79 3.34
N ASP A 100 -1.53 -29.95 2.86
CA ASP A 100 -0.11 -30.26 2.79
C ASP A 100 0.50 -29.55 1.57
N TYR A 101 1.20 -28.43 1.80
CA TYR A 101 1.87 -27.67 0.76
C TYR A 101 2.91 -28.47 -0.04
N SER A 102 3.44 -29.57 0.52
CA SER A 102 4.39 -30.45 -0.17
C SER A 102 3.73 -31.43 -1.15
N ARG A 103 2.39 -31.53 -1.10
CA ARG A 103 1.54 -32.35 -1.99
C ARG A 103 0.69 -31.53 -2.93
N LEU A 104 0.86 -30.21 -2.95
CA LEU A 104 0.27 -29.40 -4.00
C LEU A 104 0.97 -29.80 -5.31
N ASP A 105 0.23 -30.51 -6.18
CA ASP A 105 0.61 -30.65 -7.59
C ASP A 105 0.44 -29.28 -8.24
N ILE A 106 1.40 -28.39 -7.97
CA ILE A 106 1.51 -27.11 -8.66
C ILE A 106 2.02 -27.47 -10.05
N GLU A 107 1.13 -27.43 -11.03
CA GLU A 107 1.57 -27.45 -12.42
C GLU A 107 2.55 -26.27 -12.60
N ASP A 108 3.76 -26.55 -13.10
CA ASP A 108 4.66 -25.53 -13.65
C ASP A 108 3.97 -24.97 -14.89
N ILE A 109 3.00 -24.10 -14.67
CA ILE A 109 2.45 -23.25 -15.71
C ILE A 109 3.60 -22.31 -16.04
N SER A 110 4.23 -22.53 -17.20
CA SER A 110 5.10 -21.51 -17.77
C SER A 110 4.26 -20.25 -17.83
N ASP A 111 4.67 -19.23 -17.07
CA ASP A 111 4.12 -17.89 -17.21
C ASP A 111 4.57 -17.45 -18.61
N ASP A 112 3.75 -17.78 -19.62
CA ASP A 112 3.80 -17.17 -20.94
C ASP A 112 3.34 -15.72 -20.73
N SER A 113 4.13 -14.96 -19.99
CA SER A 113 3.92 -13.55 -19.77
C SER A 113 4.18 -12.92 -21.13
N GLU A 114 3.12 -12.80 -21.93
CA GLU A 114 3.15 -12.05 -23.18
C GLU A 114 3.77 -10.70 -22.85
N ASP A 115 4.89 -10.36 -23.50
CA ASP A 115 5.56 -9.08 -23.31
C ASP A 115 4.70 -7.98 -23.92
N ARG A 116 3.66 -7.58 -23.16
CA ARG A 116 2.73 -6.52 -23.56
C ARG A 116 3.47 -5.22 -23.83
N ASN A 117 4.63 -5.00 -23.20
CA ASN A 117 5.44 -3.81 -23.43
C ASN A 117 6.06 -3.84 -24.83
N ALA A 118 6.57 -5.00 -25.26
CA ALA A 118 7.05 -5.19 -26.63
C ALA A 118 5.92 -5.00 -27.65
N GLU A 119 4.74 -5.57 -27.41
CA GLU A 119 3.58 -5.42 -28.30
C GLU A 119 3.13 -3.95 -28.42
N ILE A 120 3.12 -3.21 -27.29
CA ILE A 120 2.79 -1.78 -27.28
C ILE A 120 3.84 -0.98 -28.05
N LEU A 121 5.12 -1.30 -27.91
CA LEU A 121 6.22 -0.62 -28.60
C LEU A 121 6.12 -0.81 -30.13
N GLU A 122 5.87 -2.02 -30.60
CA GLU A 122 5.67 -2.30 -32.02
C GLU A 122 4.49 -1.50 -32.59
N LYS A 123 3.37 -1.45 -31.87
CA LYS A 123 2.20 -0.65 -32.27
C LYS A 123 2.50 0.86 -32.32
N LEU A 124 3.30 1.37 -31.39
CA LEU A 124 3.72 2.78 -31.39
C LEU A 124 4.61 3.10 -32.59
N HIS A 125 5.52 2.21 -32.97
CA HIS A 125 6.34 2.38 -34.17
C HIS A 125 5.50 2.45 -35.45
N LEU A 126 4.49 1.58 -35.59
CA LEU A 126 3.56 1.62 -36.72
C LEU A 126 2.79 2.94 -36.79
N VAL A 127 2.28 3.43 -35.66
CA VAL A 127 1.58 4.72 -35.62
C VAL A 127 2.52 5.86 -36.02
N ARG A 128 3.77 5.82 -35.56
CA ARG A 128 4.77 6.84 -35.90
C ARG A 128 5.12 6.83 -37.39
N GLU A 129 5.33 5.67 -37.99
CA GLU A 129 5.62 5.55 -39.43
C GLU A 129 4.44 6.07 -40.28
N ILE A 130 3.21 5.76 -39.89
CA ILE A 130 2.02 6.26 -40.58
C ILE A 130 1.88 7.78 -40.41
N TYR A 131 2.15 8.29 -39.21
CA TYR A 131 2.15 9.72 -38.91
C TYR A 131 3.21 10.49 -39.74
N GLU A 132 4.43 9.97 -39.86
CA GLU A 132 5.50 10.59 -40.66
C GLU A 132 5.20 10.55 -42.17
N ASN A 133 4.40 9.57 -42.64
CA ASN A 133 3.95 9.47 -44.02
C ASN A 133 2.66 10.26 -44.33
N LEU A 134 2.01 10.84 -43.31
CA LEU A 134 0.82 11.66 -43.48
C LEU A 134 1.23 13.12 -43.64
N ASP A 135 0.95 13.72 -44.81
CA ASP A 135 1.07 15.17 -45.02
C ASP A 135 -0.01 15.92 -44.22
N LEU A 136 0.21 16.03 -42.92
CA LEU A 136 -0.65 16.77 -41.98
C LEU A 136 -0.23 18.24 -41.96
N GLY A 137 -1.20 19.15 -41.89
CA GLY A 137 -0.90 20.57 -41.66
C GLY A 137 -0.21 20.78 -40.30
N ASP A 138 0.71 21.74 -40.22
CA ASP A 138 1.58 22.03 -39.05
C ASP A 138 0.84 22.14 -37.70
N LEU A 139 -0.44 22.51 -37.72
CA LEU A 139 -1.27 22.64 -36.53
C LEU A 139 -1.83 21.28 -36.08
N ALA A 140 -2.30 20.45 -37.02
CA ALA A 140 -2.79 19.11 -36.74
C ALA A 140 -1.66 18.19 -36.26
N ALA A 141 -0.47 18.34 -36.85
CA ALA A 141 0.74 17.63 -36.43
C ALA A 141 1.09 17.91 -34.96
N ARG A 142 1.14 19.20 -34.56
CA ARG A 142 1.46 19.63 -33.19
C ARG A 142 0.41 19.20 -32.16
N VAL A 143 -0.87 19.25 -32.51
CA VAL A 143 -1.96 18.82 -31.62
C VAL A 143 -1.90 17.32 -31.36
N PHE A 144 -1.67 16.52 -32.40
CA PHE A 144 -1.54 15.08 -32.26
C PHE A 144 -0.27 14.69 -31.47
N GLU A 145 0.86 15.34 -31.75
CA GLU A 145 2.12 15.06 -31.05
C GLU A 145 2.02 15.34 -29.55
N PHE A 146 1.43 16.48 -29.18
CA PHE A 146 1.28 16.88 -27.79
C PHE A 146 0.40 15.93 -27.00
N HIS A 147 -0.71 15.43 -27.57
CA HIS A 147 -1.61 14.54 -26.82
C HIS A 147 -1.22 13.07 -26.89
N PHE A 148 -0.76 12.58 -28.05
CA PHE A 148 -0.49 11.15 -28.26
C PHE A 148 0.93 10.74 -27.84
N PHE A 149 1.96 11.54 -28.15
CA PHE A 149 3.35 11.19 -27.86
C PHE A 149 3.88 11.81 -26.57
N GLN A 150 3.44 13.02 -26.22
CA GLN A 150 3.89 13.74 -25.03
C GLN A 150 2.96 13.56 -23.81
N ASP A 151 1.86 12.82 -23.97
CA ASP A 151 0.82 12.60 -22.94
C ASP A 151 0.30 13.92 -22.33
N GLY A 152 0.31 14.99 -23.13
CA GLY A 152 -0.11 16.32 -22.73
C GLY A 152 -1.63 16.42 -22.64
N ASN A 153 -2.13 17.04 -21.57
CA ASN A 153 -3.56 17.32 -21.44
C ASN A 153 -3.91 18.56 -22.27
N PHE A 154 -4.98 18.50 -23.08
CA PHE A 154 -5.46 19.64 -23.87
C PHE A 154 -5.81 20.89 -23.03
N SER A 155 -6.01 20.73 -21.72
CA SER A 155 -6.16 21.87 -20.78
C SER A 155 -4.90 22.74 -20.66
N GLU A 156 -3.72 22.18 -20.93
CA GLU A 156 -2.41 22.85 -20.85
C GLU A 156 -1.91 23.33 -22.23
N TRP A 157 -2.74 23.16 -23.26
CA TRP A 157 -2.42 23.61 -24.61
C TRP A 157 -2.27 25.13 -24.65
N LYS A 158 -1.12 25.59 -25.14
CA LYS A 158 -0.75 27.03 -25.17
C LYS A 158 -1.23 27.79 -26.42
N GLY A 159 -1.99 27.14 -27.29
CA GLY A 159 -2.48 27.75 -28.54
C GLY A 159 -3.82 28.49 -28.38
N PRO A 160 -4.21 29.29 -29.39
CA PRO A 160 -5.46 30.05 -29.38
C PRO A 160 -6.72 29.20 -29.63
N GLU A 161 -6.56 27.90 -29.90
CA GLU A 161 -7.65 26.99 -30.24
C GLU A 161 -8.51 26.63 -29.02
N THR A 162 -9.80 26.46 -29.25
CA THR A 162 -10.72 25.97 -28.21
C THR A 162 -10.56 24.47 -28.00
N LEU A 163 -10.85 23.99 -26.78
CA LEU A 163 -10.82 22.55 -26.47
C LEU A 163 -11.61 21.70 -27.48
N LYS A 164 -12.77 22.18 -27.93
CA LYS A 164 -13.60 21.48 -28.92
C LYS A 164 -12.86 21.30 -30.26
N GLN A 165 -12.16 22.33 -30.73
CA GLN A 165 -11.37 22.27 -31.96
C GLN A 165 -10.18 21.32 -31.82
N LEU A 166 -9.52 21.29 -30.66
CA LEU A 166 -8.42 20.36 -30.40
C LEU A 166 -8.87 18.90 -30.48
N TYR A 167 -10.00 18.56 -29.86
CA TYR A 167 -10.57 17.21 -29.95
C TYR A 167 -11.04 16.86 -31.36
N GLU A 168 -11.64 17.78 -32.10
CA GLU A 168 -12.05 17.56 -33.50
C GLU A 168 -10.84 17.27 -34.40
N ILE A 169 -9.77 18.06 -34.26
CA ILE A 169 -8.52 17.86 -35.00
C ILE A 169 -7.87 16.54 -34.62
N TYR A 170 -7.74 16.26 -33.31
CA TYR A 170 -7.16 15.02 -32.80
C TYR A 170 -7.92 13.78 -33.31
N ASN A 171 -9.25 13.77 -33.19
CA ASN A 171 -10.09 12.68 -33.66
C ASN A 171 -9.99 12.50 -35.18
N GLY A 172 -9.90 13.60 -35.94
CA GLY A 172 -9.70 13.56 -37.39
C GLY A 172 -8.38 12.91 -37.79
N VAL A 173 -7.28 13.26 -37.13
CA VAL A 173 -5.96 12.63 -37.34
C VAL A 173 -5.98 11.16 -36.93
N GLN A 174 -6.62 10.85 -35.79
CA GLN A 174 -6.74 9.47 -35.31
C GLN A 174 -7.56 8.60 -36.28
N GLU A 175 -8.62 9.13 -36.89
CA GLU A 175 -9.37 8.43 -37.94
C GLU A 175 -8.54 8.19 -39.19
N LEU A 176 -7.72 9.16 -39.62
CA LEU A 176 -6.83 9.01 -40.78
C LEU A 176 -5.79 7.91 -40.54
N ILE A 177 -5.18 7.89 -39.35
CA ILE A 177 -4.23 6.84 -38.94
C ILE A 177 -4.94 5.48 -38.90
N LYS A 178 -6.15 5.39 -38.33
CA LYS A 178 -6.96 4.15 -38.32
C LYS A 178 -7.32 3.67 -39.72
N LYS A 179 -7.68 4.56 -40.64
CA LYS A 179 -7.99 4.20 -42.05
C LYS A 179 -6.76 3.65 -42.76
N ARG A 180 -5.59 4.27 -42.55
CA ARG A 180 -4.31 3.78 -43.08
C ARG A 180 -3.90 2.43 -42.48
N LEU A 181 -4.08 2.23 -41.17
CA LEU A 181 -3.82 0.94 -40.50
C LEU A 181 -4.72 -0.19 -41.02
N LYS A 182 -5.97 0.11 -41.40
CA LYS A 182 -6.90 -0.86 -42.00
C LYS A 182 -6.63 -1.16 -43.48
N GLY A 183 -5.66 -0.48 -44.09
CA GLY A 183 -5.37 -0.63 -45.52
C GLY A 183 -6.46 -0.05 -46.43
N GLU A 184 -7.37 0.77 -45.91
CA GLU A 184 -8.36 1.48 -46.71
C GLU A 184 -7.65 2.68 -47.38
N SER A 185 -6.99 2.42 -48.50
CA SER A 185 -6.54 3.47 -49.41
C SER A 185 -7.78 4.16 -49.98
N LEU A 186 -7.98 5.43 -49.63
CA LEU A 186 -8.82 6.33 -50.41
C LEU A 186 -8.06 6.73 -51.69
N PHE A 187 -7.86 5.74 -52.56
CA PHE A 187 -7.60 5.87 -53.99
C PHE A 187 -8.19 4.65 -54.70
#